data_AF-C1MMG3-F1
#
_entry.id   AF-C1MMG3-F1
#
_cell.length_a   1.000
_cell.length_b   1.000
_cell.length_c   1.000
_cell.angle_alpha   90.00
_cell.angle_beta   90.00
_cell.angle_gamma   90.00
#
_symmetry.space_group_name_H-M   'P 1'
#
loop_
_entity.id
_entity.type
_entity.pdbx_description
1 polymer ?
#
loop_
_entity_poly.entity_id
_entity_poly.type
_entity_poly.pdbx_seq_one_letter_code
_entity_poly.pdbx_strand_id
1 'polypeptide(L)'
;SDGNEDVGAGLKAVWYGAEAMGKMVGAVKSKDESSATSSASASSASAASSAATVDRERAIALLREDYDSSYFVSGVGELAAYAPDCEFSDPFVAFKGVDRFKQNVGNLGGMMRDVDLKITGWEESESDLVTSWRFSCVLDLPWKPKLAAAGGTTHVFDPDTGKVVKHIERWDVEPKKVVKQLLSPS
;
A
#
# COMPACT_ATOMS: atom_id res chain seq x y z
N SER A 1 23.51 -22.00 -0.05
CA SER A 1 22.35 -21.74 -0.92
C SER A 1 21.12 -22.35 -0.27
N ASP A 2 19.93 -21.81 -0.57
CA ASP A 2 18.60 -22.21 -0.05
C ASP A 2 18.23 -21.77 1.37
N GLY A 3 17.79 -20.52 1.51
CA GLY A 3 17.15 -20.05 2.75
C GLY A 3 16.39 -18.72 2.60
N ASN A 4 16.16 -18.28 1.36
CA ASN A 4 15.46 -17.04 1.03
C ASN A 4 14.08 -17.28 0.42
N GLU A 5 13.86 -18.46 -0.17
CA GLU A 5 12.60 -18.80 -0.85
C GLU A 5 11.48 -19.15 0.15
N ASP A 6 11.80 -19.87 1.23
CA ASP A 6 10.83 -20.26 2.27
C ASP A 6 10.27 -19.07 3.07
N VAL A 7 11.07 -18.04 3.32
CA VAL A 7 10.64 -16.85 4.08
C VAL A 7 9.62 -16.04 3.26
N GLY A 8 9.80 -15.99 1.93
CA GLY A 8 8.85 -15.35 1.03
C GLY A 8 7.52 -16.11 0.92
N ALA A 9 7.54 -17.44 0.96
CA ALA A 9 6.34 -18.26 0.90
C ALA A 9 5.47 -18.12 2.16
N GLY A 10 6.08 -18.11 3.34
CA GLY A 10 5.36 -17.93 4.62
C GLY A 10 4.70 -16.55 4.74
N LEU A 11 5.37 -15.49 4.31
CA LEU A 11 4.80 -14.14 4.37
C LEU A 11 3.70 -13.93 3.32
N LYS A 12 3.87 -14.50 2.12
CA LYS A 12 2.78 -14.60 1.13
C LYS A 12 1.57 -15.31 1.73
N ALA A 13 1.75 -16.40 2.47
CA ALA A 13 0.65 -17.12 3.11
C ALA A 13 -0.07 -16.29 4.19
N VAL A 14 0.64 -15.45 4.94
CA VAL A 14 0.02 -14.51 5.89
C VAL A 14 -0.79 -13.43 5.17
N TRP A 15 -0.26 -12.88 4.06
CA TRP A 15 -0.96 -11.91 3.23
C TRP A 15 -2.21 -12.50 2.55
N TYR A 16 -2.07 -13.65 1.90
CA TYR A 16 -3.20 -14.39 1.31
C TYR A 16 -4.17 -14.89 2.40
N GLY A 17 -3.70 -15.20 3.61
CA GLY A 17 -4.52 -15.54 4.76
C GLY A 17 -5.39 -14.38 5.24
N ALA A 18 -4.86 -13.16 5.22
CA ALA A 18 -5.63 -11.94 5.48
C ALA A 18 -6.67 -11.69 4.37
N GLU A 19 -6.34 -11.94 3.10
CA GLU A 19 -7.32 -11.87 1.99
C GLU A 19 -8.46 -12.90 2.15
N ALA A 20 -8.18 -14.09 2.69
CA ALA A 20 -9.18 -15.12 2.94
C ALA A 20 -10.07 -14.81 4.17
N MET A 21 -9.49 -14.27 5.24
CA MET A 21 -10.25 -13.82 6.43
C MET A 21 -11.13 -12.60 6.14
N GLY A 22 -10.67 -11.66 5.31
CA GLY A 22 -11.47 -10.50 4.88
C GLY A 22 -12.74 -10.91 4.11
N LYS A 23 -12.67 -11.98 3.30
CA LYS A 23 -13.85 -12.54 2.61
C LYS A 23 -14.82 -13.27 3.54
N MET A 24 -14.36 -13.80 4.68
CA MET A 24 -15.22 -14.49 5.65
C MET A 24 -16.07 -13.50 6.48
N VAL A 25 -15.52 -12.32 6.82
CA VAL A 25 -16.24 -11.31 7.62
C VAL A 25 -17.30 -10.55 6.80
N GLY A 26 -17.14 -10.47 5.48
CA GLY A 26 -18.14 -9.89 4.58
C GLY A 26 -19.36 -10.79 4.29
N ALA A 27 -19.28 -12.10 4.54
CA ALA A 27 -20.32 -13.06 4.17
C ALA A 27 -21.43 -13.23 5.22
N VAL A 28 -21.33 -12.59 6.40
CA VAL A 28 -22.33 -12.74 7.48
C VAL A 28 -23.31 -11.57 7.58
N LYS A 29 -23.14 -10.50 6.79
CA LYS A 29 -23.96 -9.28 6.89
C LYS A 29 -24.93 -9.04 5.72
N SER A 30 -24.98 -9.95 4.74
CA SER A 30 -25.91 -9.82 3.61
C SER A 30 -26.56 -11.16 3.30
N LYS A 31 -27.62 -11.50 4.03
CA LYS A 31 -28.53 -12.59 3.66
C LYS A 31 -29.96 -12.19 4.01
N ASP A 32 -30.62 -11.63 2.99
CA ASP A 32 -32.06 -11.49 2.68
C ASP A 32 -32.14 -10.26 1.74
N GLU A 33 -32.53 -10.30 0.45
CA GLU A 33 -33.26 -11.24 -0.39
C GLU A 33 -32.84 -11.01 -1.87
N SER A 34 -32.91 -12.08 -2.68
CA SER A 34 -33.39 -12.18 -4.09
C SER A 34 -32.91 -11.20 -5.17
N SER A 35 -32.74 -11.54 -6.46
CA SER A 35 -32.64 -12.74 -7.31
C SER A 35 -32.50 -12.19 -8.76
N ALA A 36 -32.10 -13.06 -9.70
CA ALA A 36 -32.07 -12.88 -11.19
C ALA A 36 -30.73 -12.36 -11.77
N THR A 37 -29.87 -13.19 -12.38
CA THR A 37 -29.94 -13.91 -13.69
C THR A 37 -29.32 -13.11 -14.84
N SER A 38 -28.11 -13.56 -15.19
CA SER A 38 -27.55 -13.79 -16.54
C SER A 38 -27.16 -12.65 -17.49
N SER A 39 -25.87 -12.73 -17.85
CA SER A 39 -25.32 -12.81 -19.22
C SER A 39 -25.00 -11.53 -20.01
N ALA A 40 -23.72 -11.49 -20.37
CA ALA A 40 -23.12 -11.06 -21.64
C ALA A 40 -23.28 -9.59 -22.07
N SER A 41 -22.15 -8.90 -22.21
CA SER A 41 -21.55 -8.68 -23.54
C SER A 41 -20.28 -7.83 -23.41
N ALA A 42 -19.32 -8.15 -24.26
CA ALA A 42 -18.14 -7.33 -24.51
C ALA A 42 -18.51 -5.91 -24.90
N SER A 43 -17.70 -4.95 -24.45
CA SER A 43 -17.37 -3.74 -25.21
C SER A 43 -16.04 -3.21 -24.72
N SER A 44 -15.00 -3.49 -25.51
CA SER A 44 -13.82 -2.67 -25.60
C SER A 44 -14.24 -1.24 -25.92
N ALA A 45 -14.09 -0.34 -24.95
CA ALA A 45 -14.11 1.09 -25.19
C ALA A 45 -12.92 1.68 -24.44
N SER A 46 -11.92 2.03 -25.25
CA SER A 46 -10.94 3.09 -25.03
C SER A 46 -11.29 4.01 -23.86
N ALA A 47 -10.68 3.77 -22.71
CA ALA A 47 -10.44 4.78 -21.71
C ALA A 47 -8.93 4.96 -21.59
N ALA A 48 -8.31 5.47 -22.66
CA ALA A 48 -7.18 6.35 -22.45
C ALA A 48 -7.76 7.59 -21.74
N SER A 49 -7.94 7.46 -20.43
CA SER A 49 -8.24 8.58 -19.55
C SER A 49 -7.12 9.57 -19.82
N SER A 50 -7.45 10.70 -20.43
CA SER A 50 -6.52 11.82 -20.55
C SER A 50 -6.12 12.19 -19.14
N ALA A 51 -4.99 11.66 -18.69
CA ALA A 51 -4.43 11.97 -17.39
C ALA A 51 -4.21 13.49 -17.40
N ALA A 52 -5.02 14.21 -16.63
CA ALA A 52 -4.82 15.62 -16.45
C ALA A 52 -3.38 15.79 -15.95
N THR A 53 -2.58 16.52 -16.72
CA THR A 53 -1.19 16.82 -16.39
C THR A 53 -1.18 17.58 -15.06
N VAL A 54 -0.26 17.24 -14.17
CA VAL A 54 -0.08 17.88 -12.88
C VAL A 54 1.33 18.46 -12.83
N ASP A 55 1.45 19.76 -12.55
CA ASP A 55 2.76 20.37 -12.36
C ASP A 55 3.54 19.67 -11.23
N ARG A 56 4.84 19.48 -11.43
CA ARG A 56 5.68 18.72 -10.48
C ARG A 56 5.60 19.25 -9.05
N GLU A 57 5.64 20.58 -8.89
CA GLU A 57 5.50 21.23 -7.57
C GLU A 57 4.15 20.90 -6.92
N ARG A 58 3.08 20.83 -7.71
CA ARG A 58 1.75 20.43 -7.22
C ARG A 58 1.71 18.94 -6.87
N ALA A 59 2.32 18.07 -7.68
CA ALA A 59 2.40 16.64 -7.38
C ALA A 59 3.14 16.39 -6.05
N ILE A 60 4.22 17.13 -5.77
CA ILE A 60 4.94 17.03 -4.50
C ILE A 60 4.13 17.59 -3.33
N ALA A 61 3.42 18.71 -3.52
CA ALA A 61 2.53 19.22 -2.49
C ALA A 61 1.45 18.20 -2.12
N LEU A 62 0.83 17.56 -3.12
CA LEU A 62 -0.15 16.49 -2.93
C LEU A 62 0.47 15.27 -2.20
N LEU A 63 1.69 14.86 -2.55
CA LEU A 63 2.38 13.78 -1.82
C LEU A 63 2.58 14.12 -0.34
N ARG A 64 2.97 15.36 -0.04
CA ARG A 64 3.12 15.82 1.36
C ARG A 64 1.79 15.81 2.10
N GLU A 65 0.72 16.30 1.47
CA GLU A 65 -0.66 16.24 1.98
C GLU A 65 -1.12 14.78 2.26
N ASP A 66 -0.78 13.85 1.36
CA ASP A 66 -1.08 12.42 1.54
C ASP A 66 -0.36 11.89 2.80
N TYR A 67 0.94 12.17 2.98
CA TYR A 67 1.70 11.74 4.16
C TYR A 67 1.15 12.30 5.49
N ASP A 68 0.64 13.53 5.49
CA ASP A 68 -0.04 14.12 6.67
C ASP A 68 -1.33 13.37 7.03
N SER A 69 -1.98 12.74 6.05
CA SER A 69 -3.22 11.95 6.22
C SER A 69 -2.97 10.50 6.64
N SER A 70 -1.71 10.12 6.91
CA SER A 70 -1.30 8.74 7.23
C SER A 70 -1.76 7.71 6.19
N TYR A 71 -1.84 8.10 4.91
CA TYR A 71 -2.34 7.26 3.82
C TYR A 71 -1.63 5.91 3.72
N PHE A 72 -0.36 5.86 4.14
CA PHE A 72 0.52 4.70 4.21
C PHE A 72 -0.03 3.57 5.10
N VAL A 73 -0.96 3.89 5.98
CA VAL A 73 -1.47 2.98 7.01
C VAL A 73 -3.00 2.91 6.99
N SER A 74 -3.67 4.03 6.72
CA SER A 74 -5.12 4.11 6.76
C SER A 74 -5.78 3.77 5.41
N GLY A 75 -5.04 3.87 4.30
CA GLY A 75 -5.61 3.86 2.95
C GLY A 75 -6.52 5.07 2.67
N VAL A 76 -6.57 6.04 3.59
CA VAL A 76 -7.35 7.26 3.49
C VAL A 76 -6.49 8.32 2.82
N GLY A 77 -6.97 8.80 1.68
CA GLY A 77 -6.31 9.80 0.86
C GLY A 77 -6.85 9.75 -0.56
N GLU A 78 -6.85 10.88 -1.24
CA GLU A 78 -7.26 10.92 -2.64
C GLU A 78 -6.21 10.25 -3.55
N LEU A 79 -4.92 10.28 -3.15
CA LEU A 79 -3.79 9.85 -3.97
C LEU A 79 -3.78 10.58 -5.32
N ALA A 80 -4.14 11.86 -5.29
CA ALA A 80 -4.31 12.68 -6.50
C ALA A 80 -2.99 12.94 -7.23
N ALA A 81 -1.84 12.74 -6.58
CA ALA A 81 -0.52 12.78 -7.23
C ALA A 81 -0.26 11.56 -8.14
N TYR A 82 -0.98 10.46 -7.95
CA TYR A 82 -0.68 9.18 -8.59
C TYR A 82 -1.45 9.00 -9.90
N ALA A 83 -0.81 8.31 -10.85
CA ALA A 83 -1.50 7.77 -12.02
C ALA A 83 -2.42 6.62 -11.58
N PRO A 84 -3.61 6.44 -12.18
CA PRO A 84 -4.55 5.39 -11.77
C PRO A 84 -3.95 3.98 -11.76
N ASP A 85 -3.04 3.69 -12.70
CA ASP A 85 -2.34 2.43 -12.88
C ASP A 85 -0.91 2.41 -12.29
N CYS A 86 -0.59 3.35 -11.39
CA CYS A 86 0.69 3.42 -10.69
C CYS A 86 1.10 2.06 -10.14
N GLU A 87 2.37 1.73 -10.29
CA GLU A 87 2.99 0.56 -9.69
C GLU A 87 3.32 0.84 -8.23
N PHE A 88 2.92 -0.05 -7.34
CA PHE A 88 3.26 -0.05 -5.93
C PHE A 88 4.09 -1.29 -5.64
N SER A 89 5.24 -1.09 -5.00
CA SER A 89 6.15 -2.19 -4.71
C SER A 89 6.88 -1.99 -3.39
N ASP A 90 7.12 -3.11 -2.72
CA ASP A 90 7.91 -3.23 -1.50
C ASP A 90 8.81 -4.48 -1.62
N PRO A 91 9.68 -4.78 -0.64
CA PRO A 91 10.58 -5.94 -0.72
C PRO A 91 9.91 -7.32 -0.88
N PHE A 92 8.59 -7.42 -0.67
CA PHE A 92 7.83 -8.67 -0.68
C PHE A 92 6.85 -8.80 -1.84
N VAL A 93 6.25 -7.68 -2.29
CA VAL A 93 5.23 -7.69 -3.34
C VAL A 93 5.33 -6.48 -4.27
N ALA A 94 4.86 -6.65 -5.50
CA ALA A 94 4.63 -5.57 -6.44
C ALA A 94 3.26 -5.77 -7.11
N PHE A 95 2.51 -4.69 -7.28
CA PHE A 95 1.21 -4.68 -7.95
C PHE A 95 0.93 -3.30 -8.58
N LYS A 96 -0.12 -3.21 -9.41
CA LYS A 96 -0.53 -1.94 -10.02
C LYS A 96 -1.94 -1.55 -9.60
N GLY A 97 -2.17 -0.25 -9.53
CA GLY A 97 -3.49 0.34 -9.34
C GLY A 97 -3.65 1.03 -7.99
N VAL A 98 -4.05 2.31 -8.02
CA VAL A 98 -4.32 3.13 -6.83
C VAL A 98 -5.46 2.55 -5.98
N ASP A 99 -6.54 2.10 -6.60
CA ASP A 99 -7.66 1.49 -5.87
C ASP A 99 -7.26 0.22 -5.12
N ARG A 100 -6.43 -0.61 -5.76
CA ARG A 100 -5.87 -1.81 -5.15
C ARG A 100 -4.98 -1.46 -3.97
N PHE A 101 -4.16 -0.41 -4.10
CA PHE A 101 -3.33 0.08 -3.00
C PHE A 101 -4.18 0.52 -1.81
N LYS A 102 -5.20 1.37 -2.03
CA LYS A 102 -6.12 1.82 -0.96
C LYS A 102 -6.80 0.64 -0.26
N GLN A 103 -7.26 -0.36 -1.02
CA GLN A 103 -7.88 -1.56 -0.46
C GLN A 103 -6.90 -2.36 0.43
N ASN A 104 -5.67 -2.59 -0.06
CA ASN A 104 -4.65 -3.35 0.66
C ASN A 104 -4.27 -2.68 1.97
N VAL A 105 -4.00 -1.36 1.93
CA VAL A 105 -3.62 -0.60 3.11
C VAL A 105 -4.80 -0.46 4.07
N GLY A 106 -6.02 -0.24 3.57
CA GLY A 106 -7.22 -0.17 4.43
C GLY A 106 -7.49 -1.45 5.21
N ASN A 107 -7.31 -2.62 4.58
CA ASN A 107 -7.45 -3.92 5.26
C ASN A 107 -6.40 -4.12 6.36
N LEU A 108 -5.16 -3.70 6.10
CA LEU A 108 -4.06 -3.79 7.05
C LEU A 108 -4.19 -2.79 8.20
N GLY A 109 -4.59 -1.56 7.88
CA GLY A 109 -4.81 -0.46 8.83
C GLY A 109 -5.88 -0.78 9.87
N GLY A 110 -6.92 -1.53 9.49
CA GLY A 110 -7.94 -2.01 10.44
C GLY A 110 -7.41 -2.88 11.58
N MET A 111 -6.21 -3.45 11.43
CA MET A 111 -5.53 -4.26 12.45
C MET A 111 -4.43 -3.49 13.20
N MET A 112 -4.18 -2.22 12.88
CA MET A 112 -3.10 -1.43 13.48
C MET A 112 -3.63 -0.48 14.55
N ARG A 113 -2.93 -0.43 15.69
CA ARG A 113 -3.18 0.44 16.85
C ARG A 113 -1.91 1.24 17.13
N ASP A 114 -2.04 2.38 17.79
CA ASP A 114 -0.92 3.24 18.18
C ASP A 114 0.07 3.50 17.02
N VAL A 115 -0.49 3.82 15.85
CA VAL A 115 0.26 4.08 14.62
C VAL A 115 1.04 5.39 14.76
N ASP A 116 2.34 5.33 14.54
CA ASP A 116 3.24 6.48 14.44
C ASP A 116 3.99 6.40 13.10
N LEU A 117 3.78 7.38 12.24
CA LEU A 117 4.53 7.55 10.99
C LEU A 117 5.21 8.92 11.03
N LYS A 118 6.54 8.92 11.04
CA LYS A 118 7.34 10.13 11.07
C LYS A 118 8.19 10.23 9.81
N ILE A 119 7.98 11.30 9.06
CA ILE A 119 8.85 11.66 7.95
C ILE A 119 10.14 12.28 8.49
N THR A 120 11.27 11.73 8.05
CA THR A 120 12.60 12.15 8.50
C THR A 120 13.39 12.88 7.43
N GLY A 121 12.93 12.89 6.17
CA GLY A 121 13.60 13.61 5.10
C GLY A 121 12.86 13.53 3.78
N TRP A 122 13.18 14.49 2.91
CA TRP A 122 12.73 14.57 1.53
C TRP A 122 13.94 14.90 0.66
N GLU A 123 14.15 14.15 -0.40
CA GLU A 123 15.20 14.38 -1.37
C GLU A 123 14.56 14.43 -2.76
N GLU A 124 14.62 15.60 -3.39
CA GLU A 124 14.04 15.82 -4.71
C GLU A 124 15.12 15.65 -5.79
N SER A 125 14.81 14.86 -6.81
CA SER A 125 15.61 14.75 -8.03
C SER A 125 14.81 15.26 -9.24
N GLU A 126 15.41 15.27 -10.43
CA GLU A 126 14.71 15.65 -11.66
C GLU A 126 13.50 14.75 -11.93
N SER A 127 13.65 13.44 -11.74
CA SER A 127 12.68 12.40 -12.11
C SER A 127 11.87 11.83 -10.95
N ASP A 128 12.29 12.06 -9.71
CA ASP A 128 11.73 11.38 -8.56
C ASP A 128 11.79 12.21 -7.27
N LEU A 129 11.05 11.75 -6.28
CA LEU A 129 11.06 12.23 -4.92
C LEU A 129 11.31 11.04 -4.00
N VAL A 130 12.36 11.12 -3.19
CA VAL A 130 12.63 10.13 -2.14
C VAL A 130 12.17 10.69 -0.80
N THR A 131 11.26 9.97 -0.15
CA THR A 131 10.76 10.28 1.19
C THR A 131 11.33 9.30 2.19
N SER A 132 12.06 9.77 3.19
CA SER A 132 12.56 8.92 4.29
C SER A 132 11.57 8.93 5.45
N TRP A 133 11.31 7.77 6.05
CA TRP A 133 10.32 7.62 7.10
C TRP A 133 10.72 6.62 8.19
N ARG A 134 10.13 6.80 9.37
CA ARG A 134 10.09 5.83 10.46
C ARG A 134 8.64 5.53 10.79
N PHE A 135 8.33 4.25 10.90
CA PHE A 135 7.00 3.75 11.14
C PHE A 135 7.01 2.83 12.37
N SER A 136 5.98 2.94 13.20
CA SER A 136 5.66 1.93 14.19
C SER A 136 4.16 1.78 14.41
N CYS A 137 3.74 0.59 14.82
CA CYS A 137 2.38 0.32 15.27
C CYS A 137 2.35 -0.89 16.22
N VAL A 138 1.22 -1.08 16.88
CA VAL A 138 0.86 -2.30 17.61
C VAL A 138 -0.21 -3.02 16.81
N LEU A 139 0.01 -4.28 16.43
CA LEU A 139 -1.05 -5.04 15.76
C LEU A 139 -2.07 -5.57 16.76
N ASP A 140 -3.36 -5.55 16.39
CA ASP A 140 -4.48 -6.06 17.17
C ASP A 140 -4.60 -7.59 17.06
N LEU A 141 -3.50 -8.29 17.38
CA LEU A 141 -3.42 -9.73 17.52
C LEU A 141 -3.40 -10.12 19.01
N PRO A 142 -3.71 -11.38 19.40
CA PRO A 142 -3.79 -11.77 20.81
C PRO A 142 -2.55 -11.46 21.66
N TRP A 143 -1.35 -11.49 21.05
CA TRP A 143 -0.08 -11.17 21.71
C TRP A 143 0.42 -9.73 21.45
N LYS A 144 -0.40 -8.91 20.75
CA LYS A 144 -0.20 -7.48 20.48
C LYS A 144 1.20 -7.10 19.99
N PRO A 145 1.76 -7.74 18.94
CA PRO A 145 3.14 -7.49 18.52
C PRO A 145 3.35 -6.04 18.08
N LYS A 146 4.51 -5.49 18.44
CA LYS A 146 4.97 -4.16 18.02
C LYS A 146 5.77 -4.30 16.74
N LEU A 147 5.32 -3.61 15.71
CA LEU A 147 6.07 -3.43 14.47
C LEU A 147 6.78 -2.09 14.52
N ALA A 148 8.06 -2.10 14.17
CA ALA A 148 8.82 -0.88 13.95
C ALA A 148 9.77 -1.07 12.77
N ALA A 149 9.69 -0.15 11.81
CA ALA A 149 10.52 -0.13 10.62
C ALA A 149 10.98 1.30 10.33
N ALA A 150 12.15 1.41 9.71
CA ALA A 150 12.61 2.63 9.07
C ALA A 150 12.85 2.30 7.60
N GLY A 151 12.74 3.31 6.74
CA GLY A 151 12.89 3.11 5.32
C GLY A 151 12.71 4.39 4.53
N GLY A 152 12.48 4.21 3.24
CA GLY A 152 12.09 5.29 2.37
C GLY A 152 11.20 4.82 1.24
N THR A 153 10.56 5.78 0.59
CA THR A 153 9.73 5.57 -0.58
C THR A 153 10.25 6.44 -1.72
N THR A 154 10.51 5.83 -2.86
CA THR A 154 10.80 6.55 -4.10
C THR A 154 9.51 6.69 -4.90
N HIS A 155 9.12 7.94 -5.17
CA HIS A 155 8.01 8.31 -6.04
C HIS A 155 8.59 8.74 -7.39
N VAL A 156 8.41 7.93 -8.43
CA VAL A 156 8.89 8.22 -9.79
C VAL A 156 7.80 8.95 -10.56
N PHE A 157 8.12 10.12 -11.10
CA PHE A 157 7.20 10.93 -11.90
C PHE A 157 7.30 10.58 -13.38
N ASP A 158 6.16 10.59 -14.04
CA ASP A 158 6.07 10.57 -15.49
C ASP A 158 6.31 12.00 -16.04
N PRO A 159 7.24 12.22 -16.97
CA PRO A 159 7.60 13.55 -17.43
C PRO A 159 6.50 14.25 -18.24
N ASP A 160 5.62 13.48 -18.89
CA ASP A 160 4.56 14.03 -19.75
C ASP A 160 3.33 14.46 -18.92
N THR A 161 3.00 13.68 -17.89
CA THR A 161 1.82 13.91 -17.05
C THR A 161 2.13 14.53 -15.68
N GLY A 162 3.38 14.48 -15.23
CA GLY A 162 3.82 14.89 -13.90
C GLY A 162 3.23 14.06 -12.75
N LYS A 163 2.54 12.95 -13.06
CA LYS A 163 1.96 12.03 -12.09
C LYS A 163 2.99 11.02 -11.60
N VAL A 164 2.81 10.51 -10.38
CA VAL A 164 3.59 9.38 -9.88
C VAL A 164 3.13 8.10 -10.56
N VAL A 165 4.06 7.43 -11.24
CA VAL A 165 3.82 6.15 -11.94
C VAL A 165 4.44 4.96 -11.23
N LYS A 166 5.37 5.21 -10.29
CA LYS A 166 5.91 4.17 -9.41
C LYS A 166 6.06 4.69 -7.99
N HIS A 167 5.60 3.89 -7.05
CA HIS A 167 5.76 4.02 -5.61
C HIS A 167 6.58 2.81 -5.15
N ILE A 168 7.83 3.04 -4.77
CA ILE A 168 8.78 1.96 -4.47
C ILE A 168 9.28 2.11 -3.04
N GLU A 169 8.88 1.20 -2.17
CA GLU A 169 9.33 1.17 -0.79
C GLU A 169 10.64 0.41 -0.64
N ARG A 170 11.53 0.99 0.17
CA ARG A 170 12.76 0.38 0.66
C ARG A 170 12.74 0.37 2.18
N TRP A 171 12.95 -0.79 2.78
CA TRP A 171 13.03 -0.91 4.23
C TRP A 171 14.51 -1.02 4.66
N ASP A 172 14.91 -0.27 5.68
CA ASP A 172 16.25 -0.32 6.28
C ASP A 172 16.43 -1.50 7.23
N VAL A 173 15.35 -2.23 7.51
CA VAL A 173 15.34 -3.40 8.37
C VAL A 173 15.33 -4.67 7.54
N GLU A 174 16.11 -5.66 7.96
CA GLU A 174 16.09 -6.97 7.32
C GLU A 174 14.69 -7.61 7.45
N PRO A 175 14.12 -8.14 6.36
CA PRO A 175 12.81 -8.81 6.36
C PRO A 175 12.59 -9.79 7.52
N LYS A 176 13.62 -10.60 7.82
CA LYS A 176 13.59 -11.59 8.92
C LYS A 176 13.38 -10.96 10.30
N LYS A 177 13.90 -9.75 10.53
CA LYS A 177 13.71 -9.03 11.80
C LYS A 177 12.26 -8.56 11.94
N VAL A 178 11.63 -8.11 10.85
CA VAL A 178 10.21 -7.74 10.86
C VAL A 178 9.33 -8.96 11.13
N VAL A 179 9.61 -10.09 10.47
CA VAL A 179 8.90 -11.35 10.75
C VAL A 179 9.05 -11.78 12.21
N LYS A 180 10.25 -11.63 12.79
CA LYS A 180 10.47 -11.93 14.21
C LYS A 180 9.66 -11.01 15.14
N GLN A 181 9.53 -9.73 14.81
CA GLN A 181 8.68 -8.80 15.56
C GLN A 181 7.21 -9.25 15.52
N LEU A 182 6.70 -9.66 14.35
CA LEU A 182 5.33 -10.18 14.21
C LEU A 182 5.04 -11.39 15.12
N LEU A 183 6.03 -12.26 15.33
CA LEU A 183 5.89 -13.49 16.11
C LEU A 183 6.19 -13.31 17.61
N SER A 184 6.70 -12.14 18.02
CA SER A 184 7.08 -11.88 19.40
C SER A 184 6.01 -11.05 20.12
N PRO A 185 5.67 -11.37 21.38
CA PRO A 185 4.84 -10.50 22.20
C PRO A 185 5.54 -9.17 22.52
N SER A 186 4.74 -8.14 22.79
CA SER A 186 5.17 -6.76 23.04
C SER A 186 5.47 -6.38 24.48
#